data_AF-A0A3P8TR74-F1
#
_entry.id   AF-A0A3P8TR74-F1
#
_cell.length_a   1.000
_cell.length_b   1.000
_cell.length_c   1.000
_cell.angle_alpha   90.00
_cell.angle_beta   90.00
_cell.angle_gamma   90.00
#
_symmetry.space_group_name_H-M   'P 1'
#
loop_
_entity.id
_entity.type
_entity.pdbx_description
1 polymer ?
#
loop_
_entity_poly.entity_id
_entity_poly.type
_entity_poly.pdbx_seq_one_letter_code
_entity_poly.pdbx_strand_id
1 'polypeptide(L)'
;MKVLGQIAFLLLLGGIWCQNNRNAKAGARTTKKSGGNQGRDVGQSLPVTDVTPGSTGSTRGAGGSAESGQDSAAGARAAGQQTDDMRLHFLKNTQVTCNDGTPAFYLKEFRGSRRWLLFLEGFCCYSKETCDSRYQNIPRLMSSSVWPQTKRSGILSSQAEENPHWHNANIRFIPYCSSDVWSGVGPAPTPPPKPRQGREKERDRNTNAEYTFMGSLIIREVIKDLIPKGIKQAKVVMLSGTAGGIGVLLNIERVASQLEQLGAEAQVRGLVDSGWFLESKLQGPVNCPETVSCSLEHPIKIGLLWNGVVPDRCRQLYKRGEEWQCFFGHKLYSTLTPLFVVQWLYDEEQLRGENIYMGGQSMSEEQWQYLQNLGLEFKNSLRDVGVFAASCISHTAITKNWITFQVRGTSLPRALQCWDRSLEATRNNRTPAKGCPFHLVDTCLSPQCNPTCPPLVDQATQQELTLLQMLVAMGLDLQKLGLDPQGGADSLASMVSNGG
;
A
#
# COMPACT_ATOMS: atom_id res chain seq x y z
N MET A 1 41.72 -26.96 35.18
CA MET A 1 40.50 -26.14 35.42
C MET A 1 40.68 -24.78 34.74
N LYS A 2 39.59 -24.03 34.47
CA LYS A 2 39.52 -22.78 33.67
C LYS A 2 39.66 -22.91 32.12
N VAL A 3 38.72 -23.61 31.48
CA VAL A 3 38.27 -23.29 30.11
C VAL A 3 36.75 -23.50 30.04
N LEU A 4 35.97 -22.53 30.51
CA LEU A 4 34.50 -22.62 30.56
C LEU A 4 33.79 -21.24 30.64
N GLY A 5 34.43 -20.19 30.09
CA GLY A 5 34.03 -18.79 30.36
C GLY A 5 33.61 -17.93 29.16
N GLN A 6 33.69 -18.41 27.91
CA GLN A 6 33.45 -17.58 26.71
C GLN A 6 32.37 -18.09 25.75
N ILE A 7 31.79 -19.27 25.97
CA ILE A 7 30.69 -19.78 25.12
C ILE A 7 29.32 -19.18 25.50
N ALA A 8 29.19 -18.61 26.70
CA ALA A 8 27.91 -18.08 27.22
C ALA A 8 27.50 -16.69 26.67
N PHE A 9 28.38 -15.96 25.97
CA PHE A 9 28.12 -14.56 25.59
C PHE A 9 27.56 -14.37 24.17
N LEU A 10 27.54 -15.41 23.34
CA LEU A 10 27.07 -15.36 21.94
C LEU A 10 25.57 -15.67 21.76
N LEU A 11 24.83 -15.91 22.84
CA LEU A 11 23.39 -16.28 22.81
C LEU A 11 22.44 -15.13 23.21
N LEU A 12 22.93 -13.87 23.25
CA LEU A 12 22.15 -12.69 23.67
C LEU A 12 22.05 -11.57 22.63
N LEU A 13 22.47 -11.80 21.38
CA LEU A 13 22.38 -10.84 20.27
C LEU A 13 21.56 -11.36 19.08
N GLY A 14 20.46 -12.07 19.36
CA GLY A 14 19.51 -12.55 18.36
C GLY A 14 18.06 -12.41 18.84
N GLY A 15 17.51 -11.19 18.81
CA GLY A 15 16.18 -10.94 19.38
C GLY A 15 15.64 -9.52 19.35
N ILE A 16 15.98 -8.68 18.35
CA ILE A 16 15.36 -7.35 18.19
C ILE A 16 14.89 -7.14 16.74
N TRP A 17 13.68 -7.58 16.44
CA TRP A 17 12.87 -7.04 15.35
C TRP A 17 11.37 -7.24 15.66
N CYS A 18 10.51 -6.48 14.97
CA CYS A 18 9.06 -6.44 15.19
C CYS A 18 8.58 -6.02 16.60
N GLN A 19 8.83 -4.76 16.98
CA GLN A 19 7.91 -4.01 17.83
C GLN A 19 7.31 -2.83 17.07
N ASN A 20 5.99 -2.64 17.17
CA ASN A 20 5.34 -1.35 16.94
C ASN A 20 4.05 -1.26 17.78
N ASN A 21 3.70 -0.03 18.17
CA ASN A 21 2.56 0.45 18.95
C ASN A 21 1.44 -0.56 19.30
N ARG A 22 1.40 -0.97 20.57
CA ARG A 22 0.15 -1.41 21.24
C ARG A 22 -0.46 -0.26 22.02
N ASN A 23 -1.61 0.23 21.55
CA ASN A 23 -2.48 1.12 22.33
C ASN A 23 -2.97 0.40 23.60
N ALA A 24 -2.35 0.68 24.74
CA ALA A 24 -2.68 0.06 26.02
C ALA A 24 -3.94 0.69 26.65
N LYS A 25 -5.13 0.19 26.26
CA LYS A 25 -6.35 0.45 27.04
C LYS A 25 -6.22 -0.20 28.42
N ALA A 26 -6.14 0.62 29.47
CA ALA A 26 -6.08 0.17 30.86
C ALA A 26 -7.41 -0.48 31.30
N GLY A 27 -7.51 -1.80 31.17
CA GLY A 27 -8.65 -2.59 31.65
C GLY A 27 -8.59 -2.81 33.16
N ALA A 28 -9.12 -1.87 33.94
CA ALA A 28 -9.21 -2.01 35.40
C ALA A 28 -10.15 -3.17 35.79
N ARG A 29 -9.63 -4.15 36.54
CA ARG A 29 -10.41 -5.28 37.08
C ARG A 29 -11.30 -4.81 38.23
N THR A 30 -12.61 -4.74 38.03
CA THR A 30 -13.59 -4.54 39.10
C THR A 30 -13.90 -5.85 39.83
N THR A 31 -13.15 -6.15 40.90
CA THR A 31 -13.47 -7.25 41.81
C THR A 31 -14.70 -6.95 42.65
N LYS A 32 -15.75 -7.75 42.49
CA LYS A 32 -17.04 -7.64 43.19
C LYS A 32 -16.92 -8.19 44.62
N LYS A 33 -17.15 -7.35 45.64
CA LYS A 33 -17.34 -7.77 47.04
C LYS A 33 -18.41 -6.90 47.73
N SER A 34 -19.01 -7.41 48.80
CA SER A 34 -20.24 -6.88 49.41
C SER A 34 -20.01 -6.36 50.84
N GLY A 35 -20.88 -5.44 51.29
CA GLY A 35 -20.89 -4.83 52.62
C GLY A 35 -20.13 -3.48 52.72
N GLY A 36 -20.57 -2.50 53.52
CA GLY A 36 -21.85 -2.45 54.23
C GLY A 36 -21.99 -1.36 55.31
N ASN A 37 -22.81 -0.34 55.03
CA ASN A 37 -23.52 0.56 55.97
C ASN A 37 -22.73 1.67 56.73
N GLN A 38 -23.46 2.75 57.07
CA GLN A 38 -23.13 3.92 57.91
C GLN A 38 -22.03 4.90 57.40
N GLY A 39 -22.17 6.23 57.44
CA GLY A 39 -23.38 7.07 57.67
C GLY A 39 -23.07 8.53 58.09
N ARG A 40 -23.92 9.50 57.66
CA ARG A 40 -23.99 10.93 58.07
C ARG A 40 -22.79 11.84 57.73
N ASP A 41 -22.86 13.19 57.67
CA ASP A 41 -23.86 14.28 57.47
C ASP A 41 -23.01 15.59 57.28
N VAL A 42 -23.41 16.81 56.82
CA VAL A 42 -24.67 17.46 56.38
C VAL A 42 -24.35 18.66 55.43
N GLY A 43 -25.34 19.25 54.74
CA GLY A 43 -25.26 20.57 54.05
C GLY A 43 -25.88 20.57 52.63
N GLN A 44 -27.11 21.02 52.36
CA GLN A 44 -27.62 22.42 52.25
C GLN A 44 -26.98 23.23 51.10
N SER A 45 -27.68 23.93 50.19
CA SER A 45 -29.12 24.09 49.80
C SER A 45 -29.16 24.90 48.46
N LEU A 46 -29.92 24.61 47.38
CA LEU A 46 -31.40 24.73 47.13
C LEU A 46 -31.96 26.19 47.09
N PRO A 47 -33.08 26.53 46.37
CA PRO A 47 -33.38 26.37 44.92
C PRO A 47 -34.25 27.55 44.29
N VAL A 48 -34.90 27.30 43.12
CA VAL A 48 -36.00 28.06 42.42
C VAL A 48 -35.67 29.49 41.86
N THR A 49 -36.47 30.18 41.02
CA THR A 49 -37.94 30.22 40.73
C THR A 49 -38.36 30.19 39.25
N ASP A 50 -39.63 29.80 39.04
CA ASP A 50 -40.43 29.88 37.80
C ASP A 50 -41.18 31.24 37.68
N VAL A 51 -41.98 31.48 36.61
CA VAL A 51 -43.24 32.29 36.52
C VAL A 51 -43.55 32.84 35.11
N THR A 52 -44.82 32.72 34.68
CA THR A 52 -45.46 33.43 33.53
C THR A 52 -46.60 34.36 34.02
N PRO A 53 -46.84 35.52 33.36
CA PRO A 53 -48.04 35.71 32.50
C PRO A 53 -47.76 36.65 31.29
N GLY A 54 -48.68 37.10 30.41
CA GLY A 54 -50.15 36.94 30.28
C GLY A 54 -50.69 37.55 28.95
N SER A 55 -52.01 37.44 28.68
CA SER A 55 -52.67 37.67 27.36
C SER A 55 -53.24 39.09 27.10
N THR A 56 -53.30 39.53 25.83
CA THR A 56 -54.40 40.30 25.12
C THR A 56 -53.93 40.78 23.71
N GLY A 57 -54.74 40.97 22.64
CA GLY A 57 -56.13 40.56 22.33
C GLY A 57 -56.70 41.21 21.03
N SER A 58 -57.67 40.55 20.34
CA SER A 58 -58.62 41.08 19.29
C SER A 58 -58.12 41.50 17.88
N THR A 59 -58.86 41.43 16.73
CA THR A 59 -60.14 40.76 16.31
C THR A 59 -60.37 40.82 14.76
N ARG A 60 -61.37 40.03 14.24
CA ARG A 60 -61.99 39.99 12.87
C ARG A 60 -61.22 39.18 11.79
N GLY A 61 -61.80 38.33 10.92
CA GLY A 61 -63.19 37.90 10.66
C GLY A 61 -63.78 38.48 9.36
N ALA A 62 -64.41 37.77 8.40
CA ALA A 62 -64.87 36.37 8.26
C ALA A 62 -64.95 35.98 6.74
N GLY A 63 -65.34 34.79 6.24
CA GLY A 63 -65.68 33.47 6.82
C GLY A 63 -66.37 32.50 5.81
N GLY A 64 -66.44 31.20 6.12
CA GLY A 64 -67.21 30.13 5.42
C GLY A 64 -66.54 29.46 4.20
N SER A 65 -66.80 28.19 3.82
CA SER A 65 -67.53 27.07 4.47
C SER A 65 -67.20 25.71 3.80
N ALA A 66 -67.03 24.64 4.59
CA ALA A 66 -66.96 23.21 4.19
C ALA A 66 -65.76 22.79 3.26
N GLU A 67 -65.33 21.54 3.10
CA GLU A 67 -65.72 20.24 3.72
C GLU A 67 -64.55 19.23 3.67
N SER A 68 -64.37 18.36 4.69
CA SER A 68 -63.36 17.24 4.75
C SER A 68 -61.86 17.65 4.67
N GLY A 69 -60.87 16.82 5.02
CA GLY A 69 -60.90 15.52 5.71
C GLY A 69 -59.56 14.74 5.63
N GLN A 70 -58.66 14.94 6.61
CA GLN A 70 -57.42 14.18 6.86
C GLN A 70 -56.29 14.24 5.80
N ASP A 71 -55.35 15.17 5.99
CA ASP A 71 -53.95 15.01 5.55
C ASP A 71 -53.18 14.10 6.52
N SER A 72 -52.42 13.13 6.01
CA SER A 72 -51.01 12.87 6.42
C SER A 72 -50.39 11.66 5.72
N ALA A 73 -49.18 11.86 5.20
CA ALA A 73 -48.41 10.89 4.43
C ALA A 73 -48.07 9.57 5.17
N ALA A 74 -48.28 8.44 4.48
CA ALA A 74 -47.65 7.15 4.79
C ALA A 74 -47.25 6.45 3.48
N GLY A 75 -45.99 6.01 3.35
CA GLY A 75 -45.52 5.29 2.15
C GLY A 75 -44.05 5.43 1.79
N ALA A 76 -43.33 6.41 2.37
CA ALA A 76 -41.89 6.53 2.20
C ALA A 76 -41.16 5.33 2.86
N ARG A 77 -40.89 4.28 2.08
CA ARG A 77 -40.04 3.16 2.53
C ARG A 77 -38.70 3.71 2.99
N ALA A 78 -38.33 3.43 4.24
CA ALA A 78 -37.06 3.86 4.81
C ALA A 78 -35.90 3.36 3.94
N ALA A 79 -35.20 4.29 3.30
CA ALA A 79 -33.91 4.02 2.66
C ALA A 79 -32.91 3.74 3.78
N GLY A 80 -32.76 2.46 4.14
CA GLY A 80 -31.90 2.03 5.23
C GLY A 80 -30.49 2.59 5.07
N GLN A 81 -29.96 3.19 6.14
CA GLN A 81 -28.66 3.86 6.13
C GLN A 81 -27.59 2.92 5.56
N GLN A 82 -27.04 3.28 4.40
CA GLN A 82 -26.04 2.49 3.73
C GLN A 82 -24.71 2.64 4.46
N THR A 83 -24.48 1.76 5.45
CA THR A 83 -23.27 1.65 6.28
C THR A 83 -22.00 1.90 5.46
N ASP A 84 -21.21 2.90 5.82
CA ASP A 84 -20.05 3.34 5.04
C ASP A 84 -18.79 2.49 5.32
N ASP A 85 -18.99 1.17 5.35
CA ASP A 85 -17.98 0.13 5.56
C ASP A 85 -17.84 -0.71 4.28
N MET A 86 -16.63 -1.22 3.99
CA MET A 86 -16.46 -2.16 2.87
C MET A 86 -16.85 -3.57 3.30
N ARG A 87 -17.81 -4.19 2.61
CA ARG A 87 -18.32 -5.52 2.98
C ARG A 87 -17.47 -6.64 2.41
N LEU A 88 -17.19 -7.65 3.23
CA LEU A 88 -16.40 -8.82 2.85
C LEU A 88 -17.20 -9.78 1.97
N HIS A 89 -16.56 -10.26 0.89
CA HIS A 89 -17.11 -11.27 -0.03
C HIS A 89 -16.03 -12.30 -0.40
N PHE A 90 -16.18 -13.53 0.06
CA PHE A 90 -15.43 -14.67 -0.47
C PHE A 90 -15.69 -14.87 -1.97
N LEU A 91 -14.67 -15.30 -2.70
CA LEU A 91 -14.82 -15.71 -4.10
C LEU A 91 -15.78 -16.90 -4.20
N LYS A 92 -16.60 -16.94 -5.24
CA LYS A 92 -17.43 -18.13 -5.52
C LYS A 92 -16.60 -19.37 -5.87
N ASN A 93 -15.42 -19.16 -6.45
CA ASN A 93 -14.50 -20.23 -6.83
C ASN A 93 -13.54 -20.54 -5.66
N THR A 94 -13.94 -21.47 -4.80
CA THR A 94 -13.16 -21.88 -3.61
C THR A 94 -11.86 -22.62 -3.93
N GLN A 95 -11.60 -22.96 -5.21
CA GLN A 95 -10.30 -23.51 -5.64
C GLN A 95 -9.21 -22.43 -5.77
N VAL A 96 -9.56 -21.14 -5.69
CA VAL A 96 -8.61 -20.03 -5.70
C VAL A 96 -8.43 -19.50 -4.27
N THR A 97 -7.24 -19.75 -3.73
CA THR A 97 -6.96 -19.69 -2.28
C THR A 97 -5.89 -18.67 -1.91
N CYS A 98 -5.91 -18.27 -0.64
CA CYS A 98 -4.77 -17.68 0.05
C CYS A 98 -3.67 -18.73 0.27
N ASN A 99 -2.46 -18.30 0.69
CA ASN A 99 -1.30 -19.18 0.84
C ASN A 99 -1.56 -20.46 1.66
N ASP A 100 -2.38 -20.37 2.72
CA ASP A 100 -2.72 -21.49 3.60
C ASP A 100 -3.88 -22.39 3.10
N GLY A 101 -4.34 -22.21 1.87
CA GLY A 101 -5.45 -22.97 1.29
C GLY A 101 -6.85 -22.46 1.67
N THR A 102 -6.98 -21.38 2.45
CA THR A 102 -8.29 -20.78 2.73
C THR A 102 -8.84 -19.98 1.53
N PRO A 103 -10.18 -19.85 1.35
CA PRO A 103 -10.74 -19.20 0.17
C PRO A 103 -10.38 -17.71 0.08
N ALA A 104 -9.84 -17.29 -1.06
CA ALA A 104 -9.57 -15.87 -1.28
C ALA A 104 -10.89 -15.06 -1.41
N PHE A 105 -10.79 -13.75 -1.19
CA PHE A 105 -11.95 -12.88 -1.00
C PHE A 105 -11.60 -11.43 -1.37
N TYR A 106 -12.61 -10.55 -1.42
CA TYR A 106 -12.43 -9.11 -1.62
C TYR A 106 -13.37 -8.30 -0.74
N LEU A 107 -13.05 -7.02 -0.53
CA LEU A 107 -13.90 -6.06 0.18
C LEU A 107 -14.57 -5.10 -0.81
N LYS A 108 -15.84 -4.74 -0.57
CA LYS A 108 -16.68 -4.03 -1.54
C LYS A 108 -17.40 -2.81 -0.97
N GLU A 109 -17.36 -1.73 -1.73
CA GLU A 109 -18.32 -0.62 -1.69
C GLU A 109 -19.03 -0.41 -3.05
N PHE A 110 -20.32 -0.06 -3.07
CA PHE A 110 -21.04 0.22 -4.32
C PHE A 110 -21.82 1.53 -4.24
N ARG A 111 -21.56 2.42 -5.21
CA ARG A 111 -22.16 3.78 -5.28
C ARG A 111 -22.85 4.06 -6.63
N GLY A 112 -23.16 3.03 -7.42
CA GLY A 112 -23.87 3.17 -8.71
C GLY A 112 -23.07 3.84 -9.84
N SER A 113 -21.85 4.30 -9.57
CA SER A 113 -20.93 4.92 -10.52
C SER A 113 -20.56 4.00 -11.69
N ARG A 114 -20.11 4.58 -12.81
CA ARG A 114 -19.47 3.83 -13.91
C ARG A 114 -17.93 3.84 -13.83
N ARG A 115 -17.35 4.39 -12.78
CA ARG A 115 -15.91 4.26 -12.47
C ARG A 115 -15.72 3.18 -11.42
N TRP A 116 -14.68 2.37 -11.60
CA TRP A 116 -14.31 1.26 -10.72
C TRP A 116 -12.84 1.38 -10.35
N LEU A 117 -12.52 1.11 -9.08
CA LEU A 117 -11.16 1.10 -8.54
C LEU A 117 -10.92 -0.28 -7.93
N LEU A 118 -10.00 -1.05 -8.51
CA LEU A 118 -9.56 -2.36 -8.03
C LEU A 118 -8.18 -2.17 -7.41
N PHE A 119 -8.09 -2.18 -6.08
CA PHE A 119 -6.86 -1.91 -5.34
C PHE A 119 -6.19 -3.20 -4.87
N LEU A 120 -4.87 -3.30 -5.06
CA LEU A 120 -4.01 -4.39 -4.65
C LEU A 120 -3.11 -3.96 -3.46
N GLU A 121 -3.26 -4.63 -2.31
CA GLU A 121 -2.23 -4.62 -1.25
C GLU A 121 -1.00 -5.44 -1.71
N GLY A 122 0.14 -5.42 -1.00
CA GLY A 122 1.29 -6.25 -1.37
C GLY A 122 2.41 -6.35 -0.33
N PHE A 123 3.34 -7.28 -0.61
CA PHE A 123 4.68 -7.55 -0.07
C PHE A 123 5.17 -8.85 -0.78
N CYS A 124 6.08 -9.67 -0.25
CA CYS A 124 6.25 -11.07 -0.70
C CYS A 124 6.85 -12.01 0.36
N CYS A 125 6.97 -13.30 0.03
CA CYS A 125 7.95 -14.23 0.62
C CYS A 125 8.48 -15.17 -0.49
N TYR A 126 9.76 -15.55 -0.41
CA TYR A 126 10.52 -16.11 -1.56
C TYR A 126 11.28 -17.40 -1.21
N SER A 127 11.19 -17.88 0.03
CA SER A 127 11.70 -19.18 0.47
C SER A 127 10.68 -19.80 1.44
N LYS A 128 10.81 -21.10 1.77
CA LYS A 128 9.89 -21.71 2.75
C LYS A 128 10.01 -21.03 4.11
N GLU A 129 11.24 -20.75 4.56
CA GLU A 129 11.56 -20.19 5.87
C GLU A 129 11.02 -18.76 6.00
N THR A 130 11.12 -17.98 4.92
CA THR A 130 10.60 -16.61 4.89
C THR A 130 9.07 -16.58 4.78
N CYS A 131 8.46 -17.56 4.12
CA CYS A 131 7.00 -17.75 4.14
C CYS A 131 6.49 -18.26 5.50
N ASP A 132 7.19 -19.19 6.15
CA ASP A 132 6.85 -19.68 7.50
C ASP A 132 6.96 -18.56 8.55
N SER A 133 8.04 -17.76 8.49
CA SER A 133 8.21 -16.57 9.33
C SER A 133 7.11 -15.52 9.08
N ARG A 134 6.75 -15.29 7.82
CA ARG A 134 5.65 -14.38 7.43
C ARG A 134 4.29 -14.88 7.92
N TYR A 135 4.03 -16.19 7.87
CA TYR A 135 2.80 -16.79 8.36
C TYR A 135 2.66 -16.65 9.89
N GLN A 136 3.76 -16.85 10.63
CA GLN A 136 3.79 -16.68 12.08
C GLN A 136 3.61 -15.22 12.52
N ASN A 137 4.29 -14.27 11.85
CA ASN A 137 4.32 -12.87 12.28
C ASN A 137 3.19 -12.01 11.69
N ILE A 138 2.74 -12.31 10.46
CA ILE A 138 1.74 -11.51 9.72
C ILE A 138 0.71 -12.43 9.01
N PRO A 139 0.00 -13.33 9.72
CA PRO A 139 -0.90 -14.33 9.12
C PRO A 139 -2.01 -13.73 8.25
N ARG A 140 -2.43 -12.48 8.54
CA ARG A 140 -3.39 -11.73 7.69
C ARG A 140 -2.92 -11.61 6.24
N LEU A 141 -1.63 -11.67 5.94
CA LEU A 141 -1.12 -11.56 4.57
C LEU A 141 -0.88 -12.91 3.88
N MET A 142 -1.43 -13.99 4.44
CA MET A 142 -1.30 -15.38 3.96
C MET A 142 -2.56 -16.24 4.17
N SER A 143 -3.58 -15.75 4.89
CA SER A 143 -4.79 -16.48 5.27
C SER A 143 -6.04 -15.63 5.14
N SER A 144 -7.19 -16.24 4.78
CA SER A 144 -8.52 -15.63 4.86
C SER A 144 -9.12 -15.63 6.28
N SER A 145 -8.44 -16.22 7.26
CA SER A 145 -9.03 -16.54 8.58
C SER A 145 -9.08 -15.37 9.56
N VAL A 146 -8.17 -14.40 9.45
CA VAL A 146 -8.01 -13.32 10.45
C VAL A 146 -7.89 -11.97 9.74
N TRP A 147 -9.01 -11.24 9.66
CA TRP A 147 -9.08 -9.96 8.95
C TRP A 147 -9.59 -8.80 9.80
N PRO A 148 -8.84 -7.67 9.85
CA PRO A 148 -9.35 -6.45 10.45
C PRO A 148 -10.42 -5.83 9.53
N GLN A 149 -11.29 -5.00 10.12
CA GLN A 149 -12.02 -4.00 9.36
C GLN A 149 -10.99 -3.02 8.76
N THR A 150 -10.82 -3.04 7.44
CA THR A 150 -9.84 -2.18 6.77
C THR A 150 -10.28 -0.73 6.84
N LYS A 151 -9.45 0.13 7.45
CA LYS A 151 -9.67 1.58 7.43
C LYS A 151 -9.66 2.06 5.98
N ARG A 152 -10.69 2.83 5.60
CA ARG A 152 -10.70 3.61 4.36
C ARG A 152 -9.78 4.82 4.53
N SER A 153 -8.85 5.03 3.61
CA SER A 153 -8.01 6.23 3.58
C SER A 153 -7.43 6.51 2.19
N GLY A 154 -7.02 7.76 1.96
CA GLY A 154 -6.52 8.26 0.69
C GLY A 154 -7.48 7.99 -0.48
N ILE A 155 -6.97 7.41 -1.57
CA ILE A 155 -7.76 7.06 -2.78
C ILE A 155 -8.86 6.01 -2.51
N LEU A 156 -8.83 5.33 -1.36
CA LEU A 156 -9.87 4.38 -0.92
C LEU A 156 -10.94 5.05 -0.04
N SER A 157 -10.84 6.35 0.22
CA SER A 157 -11.83 7.08 1.03
C SER A 157 -13.08 7.44 0.25
N SER A 158 -14.21 7.42 0.95
CA SER A 158 -15.54 7.84 0.48
C SER A 158 -15.81 9.34 0.66
N GLN A 159 -14.94 10.05 1.37
CA GLN A 159 -15.05 11.48 1.63
C GLN A 159 -14.37 12.29 0.52
N ALA A 160 -14.96 13.41 0.10
CA ALA A 160 -14.42 14.21 -1.00
C ALA A 160 -13.16 15.00 -0.58
N GLU A 161 -13.05 15.30 0.71
CA GLU A 161 -11.97 16.05 1.35
C GLU A 161 -10.68 15.23 1.37
N GLU A 162 -10.79 13.92 1.59
CA GLU A 162 -9.69 12.97 1.52
C GLU A 162 -9.49 12.41 0.10
N ASN A 163 -10.55 12.30 -0.71
CA ASN A 163 -10.49 11.75 -2.06
C ASN A 163 -11.21 12.65 -3.10
N PRO A 164 -10.61 13.78 -3.51
CA PRO A 164 -11.28 14.83 -4.30
C PRO A 164 -11.88 14.38 -5.64
N HIS A 165 -11.44 13.26 -6.19
CA HIS A 165 -11.80 12.86 -7.55
C HIS A 165 -12.35 11.44 -7.65
N TRP A 166 -12.02 10.51 -6.74
CA TRP A 166 -12.43 9.10 -6.83
C TRP A 166 -13.36 8.62 -5.71
N HIS A 167 -13.76 9.48 -4.76
CA HIS A 167 -14.69 9.14 -3.65
C HIS A 167 -16.02 8.51 -4.09
N ASN A 168 -16.49 8.84 -5.29
CA ASN A 168 -17.72 8.28 -5.89
C ASN A 168 -17.41 7.24 -6.99
N ALA A 169 -16.41 6.38 -6.76
CA ALA A 169 -16.15 5.19 -7.56
C ALA A 169 -16.70 3.93 -6.87
N ASN A 170 -16.79 2.82 -7.60
CA ASN A 170 -16.99 1.52 -6.99
C ASN A 170 -15.65 0.95 -6.53
N ILE A 171 -15.35 1.06 -5.24
CA ILE A 171 -14.06 0.65 -4.67
C ILE A 171 -14.08 -0.84 -4.32
N ARG A 172 -13.09 -1.58 -4.81
CA ARG A 172 -12.80 -2.97 -4.46
C ARG A 172 -11.39 -3.00 -3.90
N PHE A 173 -11.27 -3.23 -2.60
CA PHE A 173 -9.98 -3.56 -2.00
C PHE A 173 -9.81 -5.08 -2.12
N ILE A 174 -8.80 -5.53 -2.86
CA ILE A 174 -8.43 -6.93 -3.03
C ILE A 174 -7.26 -7.17 -2.06
N PRO A 175 -7.50 -7.83 -0.91
CA PRO A 175 -6.49 -7.99 0.13
C PRO A 175 -5.42 -8.97 -0.30
N TYR A 176 -4.20 -8.75 0.16
CA TYR A 176 -3.07 -9.55 -0.30
C TYR A 176 -2.82 -10.75 0.60
N CYS A 177 -3.24 -11.94 0.15
CA CYS A 177 -3.03 -13.19 0.87
C CYS A 177 -2.27 -14.27 0.07
N SER A 178 -1.61 -13.89 -1.05
CA SER A 178 -0.92 -14.81 -1.96
C SER A 178 0.61 -14.73 -1.95
N SER A 179 1.22 -13.68 -1.36
CA SER A 179 2.69 -13.54 -1.16
C SER A 179 3.61 -13.66 -2.38
N ASP A 180 3.06 -13.66 -3.59
CA ASP A 180 3.66 -13.95 -4.90
C ASP A 180 3.78 -12.73 -5.85
N VAL A 181 3.65 -11.53 -5.31
CA VAL A 181 3.60 -10.25 -6.04
C VAL A 181 2.48 -10.23 -7.10
N TRP A 182 1.38 -10.97 -6.84
CA TRP A 182 0.26 -11.19 -7.76
C TRP A 182 0.63 -11.90 -9.07
N SER A 183 1.74 -12.62 -9.09
CA SER A 183 2.22 -13.35 -10.27
C SER A 183 1.78 -14.82 -10.33
N GLY A 184 1.51 -15.46 -9.19
CA GLY A 184 1.31 -16.91 -9.10
C GLY A 184 -0.02 -17.42 -9.66
N VAL A 185 -0.02 -18.67 -10.12
CA VAL A 185 -1.17 -19.38 -10.70
C VAL A 185 -1.33 -20.84 -10.22
N GLY A 186 -0.80 -21.23 -9.06
CA GLY A 186 -0.93 -22.62 -8.59
C GLY A 186 -0.26 -22.92 -7.23
N PRO A 187 -0.04 -24.20 -6.90
CA PRO A 187 0.83 -24.58 -5.78
C PRO A 187 2.29 -24.18 -6.06
N ALA A 188 3.10 -24.08 -5.01
CA ALA A 188 4.54 -24.02 -5.13
C ALA A 188 5.09 -25.20 -5.96
N PRO A 189 6.02 -25.01 -6.90
CA PRO A 189 6.68 -26.12 -7.57
C PRO A 189 7.49 -26.93 -6.56
N THR A 190 7.26 -28.25 -6.51
CA THR A 190 8.04 -29.16 -5.65
C THR A 190 9.52 -29.07 -6.03
N PRO A 191 10.43 -28.71 -5.11
CA PRO A 191 11.85 -28.58 -5.44
C PRO A 191 12.43 -29.93 -5.88
N PRO A 192 13.42 -29.94 -6.80
CA PRO A 192 14.05 -31.17 -7.25
C PRO A 192 14.65 -31.92 -6.04
N PRO A 193 14.53 -33.26 -5.97
CA PRO A 193 14.93 -34.00 -4.79
C PRO A 193 16.44 -33.89 -4.55
N LYS A 194 16.85 -33.06 -3.56
CA LYS A 194 18.24 -33.00 -3.07
C LYS A 194 18.68 -34.44 -2.74
N PRO A 195 19.87 -34.91 -3.18
CA PRO A 195 20.31 -36.29 -3.00
C PRO A 195 20.59 -36.60 -1.52
N ARG A 196 19.54 -37.04 -0.81
CA ARG A 196 19.54 -37.28 0.64
C ARG A 196 20.50 -38.39 1.04
N GLN A 197 21.61 -38.03 1.68
CA GLN A 197 22.38 -38.96 2.51
C GLN A 197 21.64 -39.21 3.84
N GLY A 198 21.60 -40.46 4.29
CA GLY A 198 21.49 -40.82 5.72
C GLY A 198 20.24 -40.40 6.54
N ARG A 199 19.28 -41.33 6.65
CA ARG A 199 18.42 -41.56 7.85
C ARG A 199 17.45 -40.46 8.37
N GLU A 200 17.40 -39.25 7.85
CA GLU A 200 16.30 -38.31 8.19
C GLU A 200 14.99 -38.69 7.47
N LYS A 201 14.20 -39.61 8.06
CA LYS A 201 13.04 -40.21 7.37
C LYS A 201 11.68 -40.15 8.06
N GLU A 202 11.59 -39.73 9.33
CA GLU A 202 10.36 -39.93 10.14
C GLU A 202 9.83 -38.73 10.96
N ARG A 203 10.46 -37.55 10.99
CA ARG A 203 9.91 -36.38 11.73
C ARG A 203 9.15 -35.35 10.89
N ASP A 204 9.50 -35.13 9.63
CA ASP A 204 8.97 -33.99 8.85
C ASP A 204 7.57 -34.19 8.25
N ARG A 205 6.93 -35.35 8.48
CA ARG A 205 5.65 -35.69 7.85
C ARG A 205 4.45 -34.87 8.31
N ASN A 206 4.56 -34.11 9.41
CA ASN A 206 3.47 -33.30 9.99
C ASN A 206 3.61 -31.78 9.78
N THR A 207 4.63 -31.30 9.06
CA THR A 207 4.92 -29.86 8.88
C THR A 207 4.97 -29.40 7.41
N ASN A 208 4.73 -30.31 6.46
CA ASN A 208 4.76 -30.05 5.02
C ASN A 208 3.43 -29.47 4.50
N ALA A 209 3.03 -28.32 5.04
CA ALA A 209 2.07 -27.46 4.37
C ALA A 209 2.79 -26.74 3.22
N GLU A 210 2.58 -27.19 1.98
CA GLU A 210 3.06 -26.51 0.78
C GLU A 210 2.13 -25.33 0.47
N TYR A 211 2.67 -24.10 0.49
CA TYR A 211 1.87 -22.89 0.24
C TYR A 211 1.40 -22.80 -1.22
N THR A 212 0.19 -22.27 -1.43
CA THR A 212 -0.31 -21.93 -2.77
C THR A 212 -0.02 -20.48 -3.13
N PHE A 213 0.38 -20.23 -4.37
CA PHE A 213 0.71 -18.91 -4.92
C PHE A 213 -0.24 -18.64 -6.10
N MET A 214 -1.35 -17.94 -5.85
CA MET A 214 -2.49 -17.82 -6.78
C MET A 214 -2.93 -16.38 -7.08
N GLY A 215 -2.10 -15.36 -6.79
CA GLY A 215 -2.50 -13.95 -6.85
C GLY A 215 -3.03 -13.50 -8.22
N SER A 216 -2.47 -13.99 -9.32
CA SER A 216 -3.01 -13.66 -10.66
C SER A 216 -4.40 -14.28 -10.89
N LEU A 217 -4.65 -15.46 -10.33
CA LEU A 217 -5.99 -16.09 -10.34
C LEU A 217 -6.97 -15.37 -9.42
N ILE A 218 -6.53 -14.87 -8.26
CA ILE A 218 -7.39 -14.06 -7.36
C ILE A 218 -7.94 -12.85 -8.12
N ILE A 219 -7.10 -12.09 -8.83
CA ILE A 219 -7.53 -10.94 -9.65
C ILE A 219 -8.54 -11.38 -10.71
N ARG A 220 -8.26 -12.49 -11.41
CA ARG A 220 -9.14 -13.05 -12.47
C ARG A 220 -10.51 -13.44 -11.94
N GLU A 221 -10.59 -14.10 -10.80
CA GLU A 221 -11.86 -14.55 -10.21
C GLU A 221 -12.62 -13.38 -9.56
N VAL A 222 -11.94 -12.38 -8.98
CA VAL A 222 -12.59 -11.13 -8.53
C VAL A 222 -13.31 -10.49 -9.72
N ILE A 223 -12.66 -10.33 -10.87
CA ILE A 223 -13.30 -9.73 -12.06
C ILE A 223 -14.53 -10.51 -12.50
N LYS A 224 -14.51 -11.85 -12.47
CA LYS A 224 -15.69 -12.70 -12.74
C LYS A 224 -16.82 -12.42 -11.74
N ASP A 225 -16.54 -12.34 -10.45
CA ASP A 225 -17.55 -12.08 -9.42
C ASP A 225 -18.15 -10.67 -9.48
N LEU A 226 -17.48 -9.74 -10.16
CA LEU A 226 -17.98 -8.39 -10.42
C LEU A 226 -18.85 -8.27 -11.69
N ILE A 227 -18.88 -9.28 -12.58
CA ILE A 227 -19.79 -9.33 -13.74
C ILE A 227 -21.25 -9.12 -13.31
N PRO A 228 -21.85 -9.95 -12.43
CA PRO A 228 -23.24 -9.75 -11.96
C PRO A 228 -23.39 -8.57 -10.99
N LYS A 229 -22.34 -7.76 -10.78
CA LYS A 229 -22.36 -6.54 -9.96
C LYS A 229 -22.14 -5.26 -10.78
N GLY A 230 -22.12 -5.36 -12.11
CA GLY A 230 -22.18 -4.23 -13.04
C GLY A 230 -20.83 -3.74 -13.62
N ILE A 231 -19.74 -4.52 -13.52
CA ILE A 231 -18.45 -4.09 -14.06
C ILE A 231 -18.45 -3.98 -15.60
N LYS A 232 -19.32 -4.75 -16.29
CA LYS A 232 -19.49 -4.67 -17.75
C LYS A 232 -20.02 -3.30 -18.21
N GLN A 233 -20.69 -2.54 -17.35
CA GLN A 233 -21.18 -1.19 -17.63
C GLN A 233 -20.22 -0.08 -17.17
N ALA A 234 -18.98 -0.43 -16.79
CA ALA A 234 -17.94 0.54 -16.47
C ALA A 234 -17.54 1.37 -17.70
N LYS A 235 -17.24 2.66 -17.48
CA LYS A 235 -16.54 3.52 -18.45
C LYS A 235 -15.02 3.50 -18.24
N VAL A 236 -14.59 3.31 -16.99
CA VAL A 236 -13.19 3.21 -16.58
C VAL A 236 -13.08 2.18 -15.46
N VAL A 237 -12.10 1.27 -15.58
CA VAL A 237 -11.64 0.38 -14.52
C VAL A 237 -10.18 0.70 -14.24
N MET A 238 -9.92 1.31 -13.08
CA MET A 238 -8.55 1.55 -12.61
C MET A 238 -8.09 0.36 -11.78
N LEU A 239 -7.01 -0.30 -12.21
CA LEU A 239 -6.26 -1.24 -11.38
C LEU A 239 -5.16 -0.45 -10.66
N SER A 240 -5.16 -0.47 -9.33
CA SER A 240 -4.22 0.30 -8.51
C SER A 240 -3.54 -0.58 -7.46
N GLY A 241 -2.42 -0.14 -6.91
CA GLY A 241 -1.77 -0.84 -5.81
C GLY A 241 -0.57 -0.08 -5.26
N THR A 242 -0.32 -0.26 -3.96
CA THR A 242 0.86 0.25 -3.25
C THR A 242 2.03 -0.74 -3.40
N ALA A 243 2.39 -1.48 -2.35
CA ALA A 243 3.27 -2.66 -2.48
C ALA A 243 2.69 -3.75 -3.41
N GLY A 244 1.42 -3.64 -3.81
CA GLY A 244 0.80 -4.42 -4.90
C GLY A 244 1.04 -3.84 -6.30
N GLY A 245 1.83 -2.78 -6.45
CA GLY A 245 2.05 -2.01 -7.68
C GLY A 245 2.73 -2.81 -8.79
N ILE A 246 3.71 -3.68 -8.46
CA ILE A 246 4.24 -4.67 -9.41
C ILE A 246 3.11 -5.62 -9.87
N GLY A 247 2.18 -5.97 -8.97
CA GLY A 247 0.99 -6.76 -9.32
C GLY A 247 0.08 -6.06 -10.32
N VAL A 248 -0.01 -4.73 -10.30
CA VAL A 248 -0.71 -3.92 -11.33
C VAL A 248 0.02 -4.08 -12.67
N LEU A 249 1.34 -3.88 -12.70
CA LEU A 249 2.18 -4.03 -13.88
C LEU A 249 2.01 -5.42 -14.53
N LEU A 250 2.10 -6.49 -13.74
CA LEU A 250 2.05 -7.87 -14.22
C LEU A 250 0.66 -8.33 -14.68
N ASN A 251 -0.43 -7.67 -14.24
CA ASN A 251 -1.80 -8.13 -14.51
C ASN A 251 -2.64 -7.19 -15.39
N ILE A 252 -2.25 -5.93 -15.61
CA ILE A 252 -3.12 -4.95 -16.31
C ILE A 252 -3.60 -5.42 -17.69
N GLU A 253 -2.74 -6.02 -18.52
CA GLU A 253 -3.13 -6.57 -19.83
C GLU A 253 -4.12 -7.74 -19.71
N ARG A 254 -3.99 -8.56 -18.65
CA ARG A 254 -4.92 -9.67 -18.37
C ARG A 254 -6.29 -9.14 -17.95
N VAL A 255 -6.31 -8.07 -17.13
CA VAL A 255 -7.54 -7.37 -16.74
C VAL A 255 -8.21 -6.71 -17.95
N ALA A 256 -7.43 -6.07 -18.84
CA ALA A 256 -7.92 -5.49 -20.08
C ALA A 256 -8.53 -6.56 -21.00
N SER A 257 -7.77 -7.60 -21.36
CA SER A 257 -8.27 -8.65 -22.25
C SER A 257 -9.42 -9.45 -21.63
N GLN A 258 -9.45 -9.68 -20.30
CA GLN A 258 -10.59 -10.31 -19.65
C GLN A 258 -11.86 -9.46 -19.74
N LEU A 259 -11.78 -8.14 -19.58
CA LEU A 259 -12.93 -7.24 -19.71
C LEU A 259 -13.39 -7.11 -21.18
N GLU A 260 -12.46 -7.08 -22.13
CA GLU A 260 -12.74 -7.12 -23.57
C GLU A 260 -13.44 -8.42 -23.99
N GLN A 261 -12.93 -9.59 -23.57
CA GLN A 261 -13.54 -10.91 -23.80
C GLN A 261 -14.96 -11.02 -23.21
N LEU A 262 -15.24 -10.28 -22.14
CA LEU A 262 -16.58 -10.16 -21.54
C LEU A 262 -17.47 -9.13 -22.26
N GLY A 263 -16.96 -8.45 -23.28
CA GLY A 263 -17.64 -7.41 -24.05
C GLY A 263 -17.94 -6.16 -23.23
N ALA A 264 -16.97 -5.66 -22.47
CA ALA A 264 -17.07 -4.40 -21.74
C ALA A 264 -16.28 -3.29 -22.44
N GLU A 265 -16.93 -2.15 -22.73
CA GLU A 265 -16.34 -0.97 -23.39
C GLU A 265 -15.48 -0.10 -22.44
N ALA A 266 -14.94 -0.69 -21.37
CA ALA A 266 -14.29 0.04 -20.29
C ALA A 266 -12.83 0.35 -20.62
N GLN A 267 -12.40 1.60 -20.44
CA GLN A 267 -10.97 1.92 -20.40
C GLN A 267 -10.35 1.27 -19.16
N VAL A 268 -9.46 0.29 -19.35
CA VAL A 268 -8.55 -0.16 -18.29
C VAL A 268 -7.39 0.81 -18.17
N ARG A 269 -6.96 1.09 -16.93
CA ARG A 269 -5.90 2.04 -16.59
C ARG A 269 -5.16 1.57 -15.35
N GLY A 270 -3.84 1.78 -15.30
CA GLY A 270 -3.03 1.40 -14.13
C GLY A 270 -2.65 2.59 -13.26
N LEU A 271 -2.63 2.39 -11.94
CA LEU A 271 -2.07 3.32 -10.95
C LEU A 271 -1.08 2.57 -10.06
N VAL A 272 0.21 2.73 -10.35
CA VAL A 272 1.32 2.02 -9.70
C VAL A 272 1.93 2.95 -8.66
N ASP A 273 1.78 2.67 -7.38
CA ASP A 273 2.36 3.47 -6.30
C ASP A 273 3.46 2.71 -5.57
N SER A 274 4.69 3.23 -5.55
CA SER A 274 5.83 2.61 -4.85
C SER A 274 6.09 1.17 -5.34
N GLY A 275 5.81 0.95 -6.63
CA GLY A 275 5.87 -0.34 -7.33
C GLY A 275 6.77 -0.32 -8.57
N TRP A 276 7.54 0.76 -8.76
CA TRP A 276 8.51 0.90 -9.84
C TRP A 276 9.91 0.79 -9.25
N PHE A 277 10.56 -0.35 -9.44
CA PHE A 277 11.89 -0.65 -8.92
C PHE A 277 12.96 -0.63 -10.02
N LEU A 278 14.22 -0.50 -9.59
CA LEU A 278 15.43 -0.63 -10.39
C LEU A 278 16.21 -1.86 -9.93
N GLU A 279 17.03 -2.46 -10.82
CA GLU A 279 17.89 -3.59 -10.45
C GLU A 279 18.87 -3.21 -9.34
N SER A 280 19.22 -4.22 -8.54
CA SER A 280 20.26 -4.10 -7.52
C SER A 280 21.62 -3.82 -8.13
N LYS A 281 22.41 -2.97 -7.49
CA LYS A 281 23.74 -2.54 -7.98
C LYS A 281 24.85 -2.80 -6.98
N LEU A 282 24.54 -2.77 -5.68
CA LEU A 282 25.49 -3.20 -4.66
C LEU A 282 25.62 -4.72 -4.71
N GLN A 283 26.85 -5.23 -4.77
CA GLN A 283 27.05 -6.68 -4.79
C GLN A 283 26.67 -7.26 -3.42
N GLY A 284 25.56 -7.99 -3.38
CA GLY A 284 25.17 -8.76 -2.20
C GLY A 284 26.32 -9.70 -1.75
N PRO A 285 26.47 -9.96 -0.45
CA PRO A 285 27.58 -10.74 0.09
C PRO A 285 27.79 -12.06 -0.65
N VAL A 286 29.04 -12.34 -1.03
CA VAL A 286 29.47 -13.44 -1.92
C VAL A 286 28.95 -14.82 -1.50
N ASN A 287 28.64 -15.02 -0.22
CA ASN A 287 28.02 -16.22 0.34
C ASN A 287 26.64 -15.92 0.95
N CYS A 288 25.67 -15.49 0.11
CA CYS A 288 24.28 -15.37 0.53
C CYS A 288 23.65 -16.76 0.80
N PRO A 289 23.09 -17.04 1.99
CA PRO A 289 22.36 -18.29 2.23
C PRO A 289 21.02 -18.30 1.49
N GLU A 290 20.54 -19.47 1.03
CA GLU A 290 19.23 -19.66 0.35
C GLU A 290 18.02 -19.11 1.15
N THR A 291 18.20 -18.84 2.44
CA THR A 291 17.18 -18.38 3.40
C THR A 291 17.15 -16.87 3.64
N VAL A 292 17.98 -16.07 2.94
CA VAL A 292 18.13 -14.61 3.18
C VAL A 292 18.02 -13.82 1.86
N SER A 293 17.22 -12.76 1.83
CA SER A 293 17.22 -11.80 0.71
C SER A 293 18.43 -10.87 0.82
N CYS A 294 19.51 -11.19 0.11
CA CYS A 294 20.71 -10.34 0.07
C CYS A 294 20.65 -9.21 -0.97
N SER A 295 19.67 -9.21 -1.89
CA SER A 295 19.38 -8.12 -2.83
C SER A 295 17.93 -8.21 -3.35
N LEU A 296 17.37 -7.12 -3.89
CA LEU A 296 16.03 -7.12 -4.52
C LEU A 296 15.92 -8.09 -5.71
N GLU A 297 17.00 -8.30 -6.45
CA GLU A 297 17.02 -9.26 -7.54
C GLU A 297 16.84 -10.71 -7.06
N HIS A 298 17.30 -11.05 -5.86
CA HIS A 298 17.36 -12.44 -5.39
C HIS A 298 15.94 -13.05 -5.24
N PRO A 299 14.97 -12.43 -4.55
CA PRO A 299 13.57 -12.88 -4.55
C PRO A 299 12.93 -12.96 -5.95
N ILE A 300 13.23 -12.02 -6.84
CA ILE A 300 12.58 -11.95 -8.16
C ILE A 300 13.14 -13.05 -9.09
N LYS A 301 14.46 -13.29 -9.07
CA LYS A 301 15.11 -14.42 -9.75
C LYS A 301 14.71 -15.78 -9.14
N ILE A 302 14.36 -15.80 -7.85
CA ILE A 302 13.80 -16.96 -7.13
C ILE A 302 12.26 -17.10 -7.29
N GLY A 303 11.61 -16.25 -8.11
CA GLY A 303 10.18 -16.34 -8.45
C GLY A 303 9.71 -17.69 -9.04
N LEU A 304 10.66 -18.58 -9.35
CA LEU A 304 10.49 -20.03 -9.45
C LEU A 304 9.60 -20.62 -8.34
N LEU A 305 9.67 -20.14 -7.10
CA LEU A 305 8.83 -20.64 -5.98
C LEU A 305 7.33 -20.41 -6.23
N TRP A 306 6.95 -19.35 -6.94
CA TRP A 306 5.55 -18.91 -7.07
C TRP A 306 4.81 -19.53 -8.26
N ASN A 307 5.50 -20.29 -9.12
CA ASN A 307 5.00 -20.66 -10.44
C ASN A 307 4.49 -19.41 -11.21
N GLY A 308 5.21 -18.30 -11.10
CA GLY A 308 4.76 -16.96 -11.47
C GLY A 308 4.67 -16.74 -12.98
N VAL A 309 3.65 -16.01 -13.42
CA VAL A 309 3.46 -15.61 -14.83
C VAL A 309 3.59 -14.10 -15.03
N VAL A 310 4.29 -13.69 -16.08
CA VAL A 310 4.49 -12.30 -16.52
C VAL A 310 3.66 -11.98 -17.78
N PRO A 311 3.51 -10.71 -18.21
CA PRO A 311 2.79 -10.36 -19.43
C PRO A 311 3.45 -10.97 -20.70
N ASP A 312 2.65 -11.55 -21.60
CA ASP A 312 3.16 -12.31 -22.75
C ASP A 312 4.03 -11.49 -23.70
N ARG A 313 3.67 -10.23 -23.97
CA ARG A 313 4.48 -9.32 -24.80
C ARG A 313 5.87 -9.09 -24.20
N CYS A 314 5.98 -8.99 -22.88
CA CYS A 314 7.26 -8.81 -22.21
C CYS A 314 8.05 -10.12 -22.14
N ARG A 315 7.39 -11.26 -21.91
CA ARG A 315 8.00 -12.59 -21.99
C ARG A 315 8.68 -12.84 -23.34
N GLN A 316 8.17 -12.25 -24.42
CA GLN A 316 8.73 -12.34 -25.77
C GLN A 316 9.96 -11.44 -26.01
N LEU A 317 10.28 -10.50 -25.10
CA LEU A 317 11.48 -9.65 -25.18
C LEU A 317 12.73 -10.32 -24.60
N TYR A 318 12.57 -11.38 -23.80
CA TYR A 318 13.62 -11.98 -22.98
C TYR A 318 13.80 -13.47 -23.28
N LYS A 319 14.96 -14.03 -22.95
CA LYS A 319 15.18 -15.47 -23.11
C LYS A 319 14.43 -16.24 -22.02
N ARG A 320 14.20 -17.54 -22.26
CA ARG A 320 13.69 -18.45 -21.23
C ARG A 320 14.69 -18.53 -20.06
N GLY A 321 14.21 -18.24 -18.85
CA GLY A 321 15.02 -18.03 -17.64
C GLY A 321 15.32 -16.55 -17.33
N GLU A 322 15.02 -15.62 -18.24
CA GLU A 322 15.18 -14.17 -18.06
C GLU A 322 13.84 -13.43 -17.83
N GLU A 323 12.71 -14.15 -17.71
CA GLU A 323 11.37 -13.56 -17.53
C GLU A 323 11.23 -12.72 -16.25
N TRP A 324 12.12 -12.91 -15.27
CA TRP A 324 12.25 -12.09 -14.05
C TRP A 324 12.43 -10.59 -14.37
N GLN A 325 12.97 -10.25 -15.54
CA GLN A 325 13.12 -8.86 -16.00
C GLN A 325 11.78 -8.13 -16.16
N CYS A 326 10.68 -8.86 -16.40
CA CYS A 326 9.33 -8.27 -16.53
C CYS A 326 8.72 -7.80 -15.19
N PHE A 327 9.38 -8.01 -14.05
CA PHE A 327 8.95 -7.43 -12.77
C PHE A 327 9.41 -5.96 -12.61
N PHE A 328 10.33 -5.48 -13.44
CA PHE A 328 10.85 -4.11 -13.41
C PHE A 328 10.04 -3.20 -14.33
N GLY A 329 9.45 -2.13 -13.76
CA GLY A 329 8.52 -1.26 -14.48
C GLY A 329 9.09 -0.66 -15.76
N HIS A 330 10.34 -0.18 -15.71
CA HIS A 330 11.01 0.44 -16.85
C HIS A 330 11.34 -0.53 -18.01
N LYS A 331 11.36 -1.85 -17.74
CA LYS A 331 11.54 -2.89 -18.76
C LYS A 331 10.23 -3.33 -19.41
N LEU A 332 9.15 -3.32 -18.62
CA LEU A 332 7.83 -3.81 -19.02
C LEU A 332 6.94 -2.71 -19.65
N TYR A 333 7.09 -1.45 -19.23
CA TYR A 333 6.17 -0.34 -19.51
C TYR A 333 5.79 -0.16 -20.98
N SER A 334 6.76 -0.28 -21.89
CA SER A 334 6.56 -0.11 -23.34
C SER A 334 5.57 -1.10 -23.98
N THR A 335 5.19 -2.16 -23.27
CA THR A 335 4.25 -3.20 -23.74
C THR A 335 2.82 -3.06 -23.20
N LEU A 336 2.58 -2.10 -22.29
CA LEU A 336 1.39 -2.02 -21.43
C LEU A 336 0.36 -0.94 -21.85
N THR A 337 -0.89 -1.20 -21.47
CA THR A 337 -1.98 -0.23 -21.31
C THR A 337 -1.56 0.97 -20.43
N PRO A 338 -2.03 2.21 -20.71
CA PRO A 338 -1.59 3.41 -20.00
C PRO A 338 -1.56 3.32 -18.46
N LEU A 339 -0.41 3.70 -17.91
CA LEU A 339 -0.13 3.76 -16.48
C LEU A 339 0.05 5.20 -15.99
N PHE A 340 -0.29 5.40 -14.72
CA PHE A 340 0.19 6.50 -13.90
C PHE A 340 1.07 5.93 -12.78
N VAL A 341 2.31 6.42 -12.67
CA VAL A 341 3.29 5.95 -11.68
C VAL A 341 3.46 6.99 -10.58
N VAL A 342 3.28 6.59 -9.34
CA VAL A 342 3.63 7.37 -8.14
C VAL A 342 4.87 6.71 -7.56
N GLN A 343 5.98 7.42 -7.47
CA GLN A 343 7.24 6.80 -7.04
C GLN A 343 8.08 7.77 -6.21
N TRP A 344 8.47 7.35 -5.01
CA TRP A 344 9.48 8.07 -4.24
C TRP A 344 10.84 7.84 -4.91
N LEU A 345 11.58 8.92 -5.16
CA LEU A 345 12.92 8.84 -5.78
C LEU A 345 13.95 8.19 -4.83
N TYR A 346 13.61 8.01 -3.56
CA TYR A 346 14.41 7.34 -2.53
C TYR A 346 13.51 6.38 -1.73
N ASP A 347 12.80 5.50 -2.45
CA ASP A 347 11.83 4.57 -1.85
C ASP A 347 12.47 3.65 -0.80
N GLU A 348 11.85 3.55 0.38
CA GLU A 348 12.40 2.78 1.50
C GLU A 348 12.56 1.29 1.18
N GLU A 349 11.71 0.71 0.32
CA GLU A 349 11.85 -0.70 -0.09
C GLU A 349 12.95 -0.90 -1.14
N GLN A 350 13.22 0.11 -2.00
CA GLN A 350 14.40 0.09 -2.88
C GLN A 350 15.69 0.19 -2.06
N LEU A 351 15.72 1.07 -1.05
CA LEU A 351 16.87 1.22 -0.14
C LEU A 351 17.09 -0.02 0.72
N ARG A 352 16.03 -0.59 1.29
CA ARG A 352 16.06 -1.87 2.02
C ARG A 352 16.57 -3.02 1.15
N GLY A 353 16.31 -2.95 -0.16
CA GLY A 353 16.83 -3.87 -1.18
C GLY A 353 18.36 -3.91 -1.28
N GLU A 354 19.02 -2.77 -1.11
CA GLU A 354 20.48 -2.63 -1.10
C GLU A 354 21.07 -2.66 0.32
N ASN A 355 20.30 -3.19 1.29
CA ASN A 355 20.62 -3.23 2.72
C ASN A 355 20.85 -1.83 3.35
N ILE A 356 20.24 -0.78 2.81
CA ILE A 356 20.27 0.57 3.38
C ILE A 356 19.05 0.75 4.31
N TYR A 357 19.28 0.63 5.61
CA TYR A 357 18.25 0.76 6.65
C TYR A 357 18.30 2.15 7.30
N MET A 358 17.48 3.08 6.79
CA MET A 358 17.42 4.46 7.31
C MET A 358 17.17 4.49 8.82
N GLY A 359 18.13 5.05 9.57
CA GLY A 359 18.09 5.14 11.04
C GLY A 359 18.36 3.83 11.79
N GLY A 360 18.70 2.73 11.10
CA GLY A 360 18.91 1.42 11.72
C GLY A 360 20.34 0.90 11.72
N GLN A 361 21.14 1.22 10.69
CA GLN A 361 22.49 0.68 10.52
C GLN A 361 23.47 1.75 10.01
N SER A 362 24.77 1.53 10.24
CA SER A 362 25.84 2.36 9.71
C SER A 362 25.90 2.26 8.17
N MET A 363 25.90 3.41 7.48
CA MET A 363 25.98 3.44 6.02
C MET A 363 27.44 3.37 5.54
N SER A 364 27.75 2.54 4.55
CA SER A 364 29.07 2.54 3.90
C SER A 364 29.22 3.70 2.90
N GLU A 365 30.46 4.05 2.55
CA GLU A 365 30.72 5.03 1.49
C GLU A 365 30.12 4.60 0.13
N GLU A 366 30.12 3.30 -0.16
CA GLU A 366 29.49 2.72 -1.35
C GLU A 366 27.96 2.86 -1.33
N GLN A 367 27.32 2.61 -0.18
CA GLN A 367 25.89 2.84 0.02
C GLN A 367 25.52 4.32 -0.08
N TRP A 368 26.38 5.23 0.40
CA TRP A 368 26.21 6.68 0.24
C TRP A 368 26.37 7.13 -1.22
N GLN A 369 27.30 6.55 -1.98
CA GLN A 369 27.43 6.79 -3.42
C GLN A 369 26.22 6.25 -4.20
N TYR A 370 25.72 5.05 -3.87
CA TYR A 370 24.48 4.53 -4.45
C TYR A 370 23.29 5.45 -4.14
N LEU A 371 23.13 5.86 -2.87
CA LEU A 371 22.04 6.75 -2.45
C LEU A 371 22.01 8.04 -3.26
N GLN A 372 23.15 8.73 -3.42
CA GLN A 372 23.23 9.96 -4.20
C GLN A 372 22.84 9.76 -5.68
N ASN A 373 23.24 8.64 -6.29
CA ASN A 373 22.93 8.35 -7.69
C ASN A 373 21.47 7.92 -7.92
N LEU A 374 20.85 7.23 -6.95
CA LEU A 374 19.52 6.61 -7.07
C LEU A 374 18.44 7.57 -7.61
N GLY A 375 18.42 8.80 -7.10
CA GLY A 375 17.46 9.82 -7.53
C GLY A 375 17.59 10.22 -9.00
N LEU A 376 18.78 10.17 -9.59
CA LEU A 376 19.02 10.40 -11.02
C LEU A 376 18.59 9.19 -11.86
N GLU A 377 18.82 7.97 -11.36
CA GLU A 377 18.45 6.75 -12.07
C GLU A 377 16.94 6.58 -12.17
N PHE A 378 16.19 6.85 -11.09
CA PHE A 378 14.73 6.88 -11.15
C PHE A 378 14.23 7.93 -12.14
N LYS A 379 14.76 9.17 -12.10
CA LYS A 379 14.42 10.23 -13.07
C LYS A 379 14.65 9.80 -14.51
N ASN A 380 15.71 9.04 -14.78
CA ASN A 380 15.99 8.51 -16.11
C ASN A 380 15.02 7.40 -16.53
N SER A 381 14.65 6.50 -15.61
CA SER A 381 13.70 5.42 -15.89
C SER A 381 12.26 5.91 -16.14
N LEU A 382 11.86 7.04 -15.54
CA LEU A 382 10.48 7.54 -15.51
C LEU A 382 10.13 8.52 -16.65
N ARG A 383 11.01 8.70 -17.65
CA ARG A 383 10.89 9.75 -18.70
C ARG A 383 9.62 9.65 -19.54
N ASP A 384 9.21 8.45 -19.95
CA ASP A 384 8.17 8.25 -20.97
C ASP A 384 6.79 7.88 -20.39
N VAL A 385 6.60 8.03 -19.07
CA VAL A 385 5.38 7.62 -18.34
C VAL A 385 4.68 8.82 -17.68
N GLY A 386 3.35 8.71 -17.52
CA GLY A 386 2.58 9.63 -16.68
C GLY A 386 2.99 9.39 -15.22
N VAL A 387 3.52 10.41 -14.55
CA VAL A 387 4.29 10.21 -13.32
C VAL A 387 4.06 11.31 -12.30
N PHE A 388 4.12 10.93 -11.03
CA PHE A 388 4.29 11.79 -9.87
C PHE A 388 5.43 11.25 -9.01
N ALA A 389 6.62 11.83 -9.14
CA ALA A 389 7.82 11.38 -8.45
C ALA A 389 8.48 12.49 -7.63
N ALA A 390 8.50 12.30 -6.32
CA ALA A 390 8.97 13.29 -5.35
C ALA A 390 10.31 12.89 -4.74
N SER A 391 11.16 13.88 -4.45
CA SER A 391 12.51 13.70 -3.91
C SER A 391 12.51 13.49 -2.40
N CYS A 392 11.76 12.49 -1.94
CA CYS A 392 11.55 12.15 -0.54
C CYS A 392 12.01 10.71 -0.25
N ILE A 393 12.40 10.46 1.01
CA ILE A 393 12.54 9.10 1.54
C ILE A 393 11.19 8.73 2.18
N SER A 394 10.50 7.76 1.59
CA SER A 394 9.23 7.22 2.09
C SER A 394 8.85 5.95 1.31
N HIS A 395 7.80 5.25 1.74
CA HIS A 395 7.19 4.16 0.98
C HIS A 395 5.67 4.18 1.10
N THR A 396 4.97 3.97 -0.02
CA THR A 396 3.53 4.17 -0.28
C THR A 396 3.08 5.64 -0.19
N ALA A 397 2.13 6.01 -1.04
CA ALA A 397 1.54 7.34 -1.11
C ALA A 397 0.00 7.32 -1.11
N ILE A 398 -0.64 6.62 -2.06
CA ILE A 398 -2.07 6.78 -2.40
C ILE A 398 -3.05 6.40 -1.28
N THR A 399 -2.56 5.79 -0.19
CA THR A 399 -3.34 5.41 1.00
C THR A 399 -3.00 6.20 2.27
N LYS A 400 -1.96 7.04 2.26
CA LYS A 400 -1.44 7.80 3.41
C LYS A 400 -1.12 9.24 3.01
N ASN A 401 -1.79 10.23 3.61
CA ASN A 401 -1.49 11.67 3.44
C ASN A 401 -1.39 12.15 1.98
N TRP A 402 -1.99 11.43 1.02
CA TRP A 402 -1.75 11.63 -0.42
C TRP A 402 -2.15 13.00 -0.98
N ILE A 403 -2.89 13.80 -0.20
CA ILE A 403 -3.31 15.16 -0.53
C ILE A 403 -2.27 16.25 -0.17
N THR A 404 -1.34 15.97 0.75
CA THR A 404 -0.49 17.02 1.37
C THR A 404 0.77 17.31 0.57
N PHE A 405 1.44 16.28 0.06
CA PHE A 405 2.71 16.43 -0.65
C PHE A 405 2.51 16.82 -2.12
N GLN A 406 3.46 17.58 -2.65
CA GLN A 406 3.35 18.28 -3.94
C GLN A 406 4.66 18.21 -4.71
N VAL A 407 4.57 18.02 -6.03
CA VAL A 407 5.70 18.16 -6.95
C VAL A 407 5.41 19.37 -7.84
N ARG A 408 6.34 20.34 -7.85
CA ARG A 408 6.22 21.61 -8.58
C ARG A 408 4.88 22.33 -8.31
N GLY A 409 4.44 22.39 -7.06
CA GLY A 409 3.19 23.05 -6.64
C GLY A 409 1.89 22.35 -7.07
N THR A 410 1.97 21.09 -7.52
CA THR A 410 0.81 20.27 -7.87
C THR A 410 0.74 19.07 -6.93
N SER A 411 -0.43 18.83 -6.31
CA SER A 411 -0.66 17.64 -5.47
C SER A 411 -0.98 16.39 -6.30
N LEU A 412 -0.71 15.22 -5.73
CA LEU A 412 -0.91 13.92 -6.41
C LEU A 412 -2.36 13.68 -6.91
N PRO A 413 -3.44 13.97 -6.17
CA PRO A 413 -4.80 13.84 -6.68
C PRO A 413 -5.04 14.70 -7.92
N ARG A 414 -4.53 15.93 -7.92
CA ARG A 414 -4.66 16.89 -9.02
C ARG A 414 -3.93 16.41 -10.28
N ALA A 415 -2.73 15.83 -10.12
CA ALA A 415 -1.98 15.23 -11.22
C ALA A 415 -2.70 14.00 -11.82
N LEU A 416 -3.21 13.10 -10.96
CA LEU A 416 -4.00 11.94 -11.37
C LEU A 416 -5.28 12.36 -12.12
N GLN A 417 -5.93 13.44 -11.69
CA GLN A 417 -7.08 14.04 -12.40
C GLN A 417 -6.70 14.57 -13.79
N CYS A 418 -5.51 15.16 -13.93
CA CYS A 418 -5.03 15.66 -15.20
C CYS A 418 -4.73 14.53 -16.19
N TRP A 419 -4.14 13.43 -15.70
CA TRP A 419 -3.94 12.22 -16.49
C TRP A 419 -5.26 11.59 -16.94
N ASP A 420 -6.22 11.42 -16.02
CA ASP A 420 -7.57 10.91 -16.29
C ASP A 420 -8.26 11.71 -17.41
N ARG A 421 -8.28 13.04 -17.26
CA ARG A 421 -8.82 13.98 -18.25
C ARG A 421 -8.07 14.00 -19.57
N SER A 422 -6.75 13.73 -19.57
CA SER A 422 -5.95 13.62 -20.79
C SER A 422 -6.39 12.40 -21.61
N LEU A 423 -6.50 11.23 -20.97
CA LEU A 423 -6.98 10.00 -21.61
C LEU A 423 -8.45 10.11 -22.07
N GLU A 424 -9.32 10.80 -21.30
CA GLU A 424 -10.68 11.11 -21.76
C GLU A 424 -10.69 12.06 -22.97
N ALA A 425 -9.81 13.07 -23.01
CA ALA A 425 -9.70 13.97 -24.16
C ALA A 425 -9.26 13.21 -25.41
N THR A 426 -8.18 12.41 -25.31
CA THR A 426 -7.66 11.59 -26.42
C THR A 426 -8.70 10.64 -26.98
N ARG A 427 -9.40 9.85 -26.13
CA ARG A 427 -10.47 8.94 -26.62
C ARG A 427 -11.61 9.69 -27.32
N ASN A 428 -11.90 10.91 -26.87
CA ASN A 428 -12.97 11.74 -27.43
C ASN A 428 -12.50 12.60 -28.63
N ASN A 429 -11.28 12.39 -29.17
CA ASN A 429 -10.63 13.18 -30.22
C ASN A 429 -10.58 14.69 -29.90
N ARG A 430 -10.25 15.04 -28.65
CA ARG A 430 -10.11 16.43 -28.15
C ARG A 430 -8.69 16.70 -27.67
N THR A 431 -8.28 17.96 -27.72
CA THR A 431 -7.02 18.41 -27.15
C THR A 431 -7.04 18.31 -25.61
N PRO A 432 -5.96 17.80 -24.97
CA PRO A 432 -5.81 17.85 -23.51
C PRO A 432 -5.83 19.27 -22.95
N ALA A 433 -6.26 19.43 -21.71
CA ALA A 433 -6.41 20.74 -21.06
C ALA A 433 -5.04 21.37 -20.73
N LYS A 434 -4.82 22.61 -21.19
CA LYS A 434 -3.69 23.46 -20.75
C LYS A 434 -3.76 23.67 -19.23
N GLY A 435 -2.60 23.81 -18.57
CA GLY A 435 -2.52 23.97 -17.12
C GLY A 435 -2.88 22.71 -16.32
N CYS A 436 -2.69 21.52 -16.91
CA CYS A 436 -3.00 20.24 -16.28
C CYS A 436 -1.82 19.26 -16.38
N PRO A 437 -0.73 19.46 -15.61
CA PRO A 437 0.44 18.59 -15.65
C PRO A 437 0.15 17.21 -15.03
N PHE A 438 0.71 16.17 -15.66
CA PHE A 438 0.65 14.78 -15.19
C PHE A 438 1.95 14.00 -15.40
N HIS A 439 3.02 14.69 -15.83
CA HIS A 439 4.39 14.20 -15.76
C HIS A 439 5.14 15.16 -14.85
N LEU A 440 5.28 14.78 -13.59
CA LEU A 440 5.75 15.61 -12.49
C LEU A 440 6.86 14.85 -11.77
N VAL A 441 8.09 15.33 -11.93
CA VAL A 441 9.28 14.76 -11.29
C VAL A 441 10.08 15.90 -10.66
N ASP A 442 10.53 15.74 -9.43
CA ASP A 442 11.36 16.74 -8.76
C ASP A 442 12.74 16.89 -9.43
N THR A 443 13.22 18.13 -9.51
CA THR A 443 14.50 18.46 -10.17
C THR A 443 15.68 18.34 -9.22
N CYS A 444 15.55 18.74 -7.95
CA CYS A 444 16.62 18.69 -6.95
C CYS A 444 17.17 17.27 -6.74
N LEU A 445 18.48 17.15 -6.48
CA LEU A 445 19.25 15.89 -6.60
C LEU A 445 19.48 15.15 -5.28
N SER A 446 19.07 15.73 -4.15
CA SER A 446 19.28 15.16 -2.82
C SER A 446 18.03 14.41 -2.33
N PRO A 447 18.16 13.39 -1.47
CA PRO A 447 17.02 12.91 -0.70
C PRO A 447 16.43 14.03 0.16
N GLN A 448 15.13 13.98 0.44
CA GLN A 448 14.40 14.93 1.29
C GLN A 448 14.51 16.42 0.88
N CYS A 449 14.86 16.74 -0.37
CA CYS A 449 14.98 18.13 -0.84
C CYS A 449 13.65 18.81 -1.20
N ASN A 450 12.53 18.08 -1.20
CA ASN A 450 11.20 18.66 -1.43
C ASN A 450 10.58 19.06 -0.06
N PRO A 451 10.20 20.35 0.14
CA PRO A 451 9.72 20.84 1.43
C PRO A 451 8.33 20.32 1.86
N THR A 452 7.70 19.47 1.03
CA THR A 452 6.39 18.85 1.32
C THR A 452 6.48 17.34 1.59
N CYS A 453 7.70 16.80 1.69
CA CYS A 453 7.93 15.39 2.02
C CYS A 453 7.34 14.98 3.38
N PRO A 454 7.00 13.69 3.57
CA PRO A 454 6.79 13.14 4.90
C PRO A 454 8.04 13.30 5.78
N PRO A 455 7.90 13.66 7.07
CA PRO A 455 9.04 13.76 7.98
C PRO A 455 9.70 12.39 8.16
N LEU A 456 11.03 12.38 8.29
CA LEU A 456 11.75 11.20 8.76
C LEU A 456 11.45 11.03 10.25
N VAL A 457 11.27 9.78 10.71
CA VAL A 457 10.96 9.48 12.11
C VAL A 457 11.92 8.42 12.63
N ASP A 458 12.52 8.67 13.78
CA ASP A 458 13.33 7.68 14.49
C ASP A 458 12.46 6.52 15.00
N GLN A 459 12.88 5.29 14.72
CA GLN A 459 12.06 4.11 15.04
C GLN A 459 11.98 3.84 16.55
N ALA A 460 13.00 4.21 17.34
CA ALA A 460 13.05 3.92 18.77
C ALA A 460 12.31 4.96 19.64
N THR A 461 12.45 6.24 19.31
CA THR A 461 11.92 7.38 20.07
C THR A 461 10.65 8.00 19.47
N GLN A 462 10.34 7.69 18.20
CA GLN A 462 9.25 8.30 17.43
C GLN A 462 9.37 9.83 17.28
N GLN A 463 10.58 10.37 17.40
CA GLN A 463 10.87 11.79 17.14
C GLN A 463 11.09 12.04 15.64
N GLU A 464 10.66 13.21 15.16
CA GLU A 464 10.98 13.67 13.80
C GLU A 464 12.46 14.06 13.71
N LEU A 465 13.14 13.62 12.65
CA LEU A 465 14.55 13.90 12.37
C LEU A 465 14.71 14.69 11.07
N THR A 466 15.71 15.56 11.01
CA THR A 466 16.22 16.05 9.73
C THR A 466 16.98 14.93 9.01
N LEU A 467 17.12 15.03 7.68
CA LEU A 467 18.00 14.14 6.92
C LEU A 467 19.41 14.11 7.53
N LEU A 468 19.93 15.26 7.95
CA LEU A 468 21.28 15.35 8.49
C LEU A 468 21.42 14.57 9.81
N GLN A 469 20.46 14.70 10.73
CA GLN A 469 20.43 13.92 11.97
C GLN A 469 20.34 12.42 11.68
N MET A 470 19.55 12.02 10.68
CA MET A 470 19.44 10.64 10.24
C MET A 470 20.78 10.10 9.70
N LEU A 471 21.50 10.86 8.87
CA LEU A 471 22.80 10.46 8.33
C LEU A 471 23.88 10.36 9.42
N VAL A 472 23.85 11.23 10.44
CA VAL A 472 24.74 11.14 11.63
C VAL A 472 24.43 9.91 12.47
N ALA A 473 23.16 9.58 12.68
CA ALA A 473 22.75 8.35 13.36
C ALA A 473 23.21 7.09 12.59
N MET A 474 23.32 7.18 11.27
CA MET A 474 23.91 6.16 10.39
C MET A 474 25.45 6.24 10.26
N GLY A 475 26.12 6.98 11.16
CA GLY A 475 27.58 6.96 11.32
C GLY A 475 28.38 7.68 10.23
N LEU A 476 27.73 8.48 9.37
CA LEU A 476 28.43 9.19 8.29
C LEU A 476 29.17 10.43 8.82
N ASP A 477 30.45 10.54 8.46
CA ASP A 477 31.30 11.69 8.75
C ASP A 477 30.95 12.87 7.84
N LEU A 478 30.00 13.70 8.29
CA LEU A 478 29.52 14.86 7.55
C LEU A 478 30.63 15.81 7.07
N GLN A 479 31.71 15.95 7.84
CA GLN A 479 32.81 16.87 7.49
C GLN A 479 33.64 16.33 6.32
N LYS A 480 33.90 15.00 6.28
CA LYS A 480 34.49 14.36 5.09
C LYS A 480 33.58 14.42 3.87
N LEU A 481 32.27 14.42 4.08
CA LEU A 481 31.25 14.54 3.02
C LEU A 481 30.92 16.00 2.65
N GLY A 482 31.58 16.99 3.27
CA GLY A 482 31.36 18.42 3.00
C GLY A 482 29.97 18.96 3.33
N LEU A 483 29.21 18.26 4.19
CA LEU A 483 27.90 18.67 4.67
C LEU A 483 28.07 19.44 5.98
N ASP A 484 27.86 20.76 5.97
CA ASP A 484 28.00 21.59 7.17
C ASP A 484 26.84 21.36 8.17
N PRO A 485 27.09 20.91 9.42
CA PRO A 485 26.04 20.72 10.41
C PRO A 485 25.39 22.01 10.93
N GLN A 486 25.97 23.18 10.64
CA GLN A 486 25.42 24.50 10.97
C GLN A 486 24.94 25.26 9.74
N GLY A 487 25.13 24.70 8.55
CA GLY A 487 24.64 25.24 7.28
C GLY A 487 23.12 25.14 7.17
N GLY A 488 22.49 26.19 6.63
CA GLY A 488 21.09 26.14 6.20
C GLY A 488 20.88 25.15 5.04
N ALA A 489 19.61 24.95 4.65
CA ALA A 489 19.21 23.94 3.65
C ALA A 489 19.95 24.03 2.29
N ASP A 490 20.52 25.18 1.96
CA ASP A 490 21.30 25.42 0.74
C ASP A 490 22.63 24.63 0.68
N SER A 491 23.18 24.16 1.81
CA SER A 491 24.45 23.42 1.83
C SER A 491 24.41 22.08 1.08
N LEU A 492 23.21 21.54 0.81
CA LEU A 492 23.01 20.33 0.00
C LEU A 492 23.01 20.58 -1.51
N ALA A 493 23.05 21.84 -1.96
CA ALA A 493 23.01 22.21 -3.38
C ALA A 493 24.39 22.51 -4.00
N SER A 494 25.44 22.68 -3.18
CA SER A 494 26.75 23.16 -3.63
C SER A 494 27.66 22.09 -4.27
N MET A 495 27.45 20.81 -3.93
CA MET A 495 28.36 19.70 -4.30
C MET A 495 28.09 19.05 -5.67
N VAL A 496 27.74 19.84 -6.69
CA VAL A 496 27.60 19.38 -8.09
C VAL A 496 28.46 20.21 -9.06
N SER A 497 29.32 21.11 -8.55
CA SER A 497 30.14 22.01 -9.39
C SER A 497 31.60 21.59 -9.60
N ASN A 498 32.09 20.55 -8.92
CA ASN A 498 33.49 20.09 -9.01
C ASN A 498 33.59 18.63 -9.47
N GLY A 499 33.47 18.45 -10.78
CA GLY A 499 33.72 17.19 -11.50
C GLY A 499 33.70 17.48 -12.99
N GLY A 500 34.88 17.47 -13.63
CA GLY A 500 35.08 17.73 -15.06
C GLY A 500 35.48 16.48 -15.82
#